data_AF-A0A2V7EH95-F1
#
_entry.id   AF-A0A2V7EH95-F1
#
_cell.length_a   1.000
_cell.length_b   1.000
_cell.length_c   1.000
_cell.angle_alpha   90.00
_cell.angle_beta   90.00
_cell.angle_gamma   90.00
#
_symmetry.space_group_name_H-M   'P 1'
#
loop_
_entity.id
_entity.type
_entity.pdbx_description
1 polymer ?
#
loop_
_entity_poly.entity_id
_entity_poly.type
_entity_poly.pdbx_seq_one_letter_code
_entity_poly.pdbx_strand_id
1 'polypeptide(L)'
;MLPDAKECKQCGWDVSQNGPPTTDPGDRKARIGVAMGLAVAYGVLWFLVQGTPAPASAEAQKTPRYVPPPELIAEPVSEPATAIGTLPAGVASVSAPSISKSALMNIKVADTKATSIRPRDALQYSFELPETDQKCKLVGSTKGVGGFGRNIEVFLLTDDEYVFWHANPAAIAQSSWETFRGSENRLDYALPGAGIYHFVVSNEMSPTPQTVAVKAQVKCVH
;
A
#
# COMPACT_ATOMS: atom_id res chain seq x y z
N MET A 1 50.88 6.69 -9.67
CA MET A 1 49.61 7.28 -10.15
C MET A 1 49.19 6.47 -11.37
N LEU A 2 48.23 5.54 -11.21
CA LEU A 2 47.67 4.79 -12.33
C LEU A 2 46.57 5.63 -13.01
N PRO A 3 46.41 5.55 -14.34
CA PRO A 3 45.38 6.32 -15.04
C PRO A 3 43.97 5.80 -14.71
N ASP A 4 43.06 6.72 -14.41
CA ASP A 4 41.63 6.46 -14.18
C ASP A 4 41.01 5.70 -15.37
N ALA A 5 40.59 4.46 -15.13
CA ALA A 5 39.88 3.67 -16.11
C ALA A 5 38.45 4.23 -16.26
N LYS A 6 38.16 4.83 -17.43
CA LYS A 6 36.87 5.49 -17.73
C LYS A 6 35.68 4.53 -17.86
N GLU A 7 35.94 3.23 -17.96
CA GLU A 7 34.90 2.21 -18.13
C GLU A 7 35.15 1.02 -17.21
N CYS A 8 34.10 0.60 -16.50
CA CYS A 8 34.08 -0.64 -15.74
C CYS A 8 34.12 -1.83 -16.72
N LYS A 9 35.29 -2.48 -16.88
CA LYS A 9 35.45 -3.62 -17.80
C LYS A 9 34.50 -4.79 -17.54
N GLN A 10 33.96 -4.90 -16.33
CA GLN A 10 33.11 -6.03 -15.92
C GLN A 10 31.61 -5.73 -16.09
N CYS A 11 31.23 -4.46 -16.24
CA CYS A 11 29.84 -4.02 -16.27
C CYS A 11 29.50 -3.05 -17.40
N GLY A 12 30.49 -2.63 -18.21
CA GLY A 12 30.31 -1.66 -19.29
C GLY A 12 29.87 -0.27 -18.83
N TRP A 13 29.91 -0.01 -17.52
CA TRP A 13 29.43 1.23 -16.92
C TRP A 13 30.45 2.34 -17.17
N ASP A 14 30.00 3.40 -17.85
CA ASP A 14 30.80 4.60 -18.08
C ASP A 14 30.69 5.51 -16.85
N VAL A 15 31.77 5.55 -16.07
CA VAL A 15 31.85 6.31 -14.82
C VAL A 15 31.85 7.82 -15.10
N SER A 16 32.23 8.24 -16.32
CA SER A 16 32.23 9.65 -16.69
C SER A 16 30.82 10.22 -16.92
N GLN A 17 29.82 9.35 -17.17
CA GLN A 17 28.45 9.76 -17.45
C GLN A 17 27.42 9.21 -16.44
N ASN A 18 27.84 8.45 -15.43
CA ASN A 18 27.00 7.88 -14.38
C ASN A 18 25.72 7.23 -14.93
N GLY A 19 25.85 6.40 -15.96
CA GLY A 19 24.70 5.74 -16.57
C GLY A 19 25.08 4.51 -17.39
N PRO A 20 24.09 3.67 -17.73
CA PRO A 20 24.32 2.49 -18.55
C PRO A 20 24.77 2.89 -19.97
N PRO A 21 25.60 2.07 -20.63
CA PRO A 21 26.08 2.33 -21.98
C PRO A 21 24.89 2.36 -22.95
N THR A 22 24.70 3.48 -23.64
CA THR A 22 23.67 3.65 -24.67
C THR A 22 24.33 3.96 -26.01
N THR A 23 23.94 3.22 -27.05
CA THR A 23 24.35 3.45 -28.44
C THR A 23 23.32 4.27 -29.23
N ASP A 24 22.22 4.70 -28.59
CA ASP A 24 21.17 5.47 -29.24
C ASP A 24 21.56 6.96 -29.35
N PRO A 25 21.72 7.52 -30.57
CA PRO A 25 22.03 8.92 -30.77
C PRO A 25 20.94 9.89 -30.26
N GLY A 26 19.69 9.43 -30.08
CA GLY A 26 18.60 10.23 -29.50
C GLY A 26 18.77 10.50 -28.01
N ASP A 27 19.28 9.52 -27.26
CA ASP A 27 19.44 9.57 -25.80
C ASP A 27 20.56 10.55 -25.39
N ARG A 28 21.61 10.69 -26.22
CA ARG A 28 22.66 11.70 -26.02
C ARG A 28 22.14 13.14 -26.09
N LYS A 29 21.15 13.43 -26.94
CA LYS A 29 20.57 14.79 -27.05
C LYS A 29 19.66 15.14 -25.87
N ALA A 30 18.90 14.17 -25.36
CA ALA A 30 18.03 14.34 -24.20
C ALA A 30 18.85 14.69 -22.94
N ARG A 31 20.01 14.04 -22.74
CA ARG A 31 20.87 14.27 -21.58
C ARG A 31 21.55 15.65 -21.58
N ILE A 32 21.90 16.20 -22.75
CA ILE A 32 22.46 17.56 -22.87
C ILE A 32 21.42 18.63 -22.51
N GLY A 33 20.15 18.41 -22.84
CA GLY A 33 19.05 19.33 -22.49
C GLY A 33 18.80 19.44 -20.98
N VAL A 34 18.97 18.35 -20.23
CA VAL A 34 18.78 18.31 -18.76
C VAL A 34 19.86 19.10 -18.02
N ALA A 35 21.11 19.08 -18.50
CA ALA A 35 22.21 19.80 -17.87
C ALA A 35 22.05 21.33 -17.94
N MET A 36 21.49 21.87 -19.03
CA MET A 36 21.23 23.31 -19.13
C MET A 36 20.02 23.78 -18.30
N GLY A 37 19.00 22.94 -18.12
CA GLY A 37 17.83 23.26 -17.27
C GLY A 37 18.18 23.41 -15.79
N LEU A 38 19.10 22.60 -15.28
CA LEU A 38 19.54 22.63 -13.87
C LEU A 38 20.32 23.90 -13.50
N ALA A 39 21.11 24.46 -14.43
CA ALA A 39 21.87 25.69 -14.20
C ALA A 39 20.95 26.92 -14.05
N VAL A 40 19.85 26.98 -14.81
CA VAL A 40 18.85 28.06 -14.72
C VAL A 40 18.08 27.98 -13.40
N ALA A 41 17.71 26.79 -12.95
CA ALA A 41 17.00 26.59 -11.68
C ALA A 41 17.87 27.00 -10.47
N TYR A 42 19.17 26.69 -10.48
CA TYR A 42 20.09 27.13 -9.43
C TYR A 42 20.31 28.66 -9.40
N GLY A 43 20.30 29.32 -10.56
CA GLY A 43 20.41 30.79 -10.64
C GLY A 43 19.22 31.53 -10.01
N VAL A 44 18.00 31.03 -10.23
CA VAL A 44 16.78 31.63 -9.65
C VAL A 44 16.71 31.41 -8.14
N LEU A 45 17.16 30.25 -7.64
CA LEU A 45 17.20 29.99 -6.20
C LEU A 45 18.18 30.92 -5.46
N TRP A 46 19.31 31.28 -6.08
CA TRP A 46 20.31 32.15 -5.46
C TRP A 46 19.82 33.61 -5.34
N PHE A 47 19.06 34.11 -6.32
CA PHE A 47 18.51 35.46 -6.26
C PHE A 47 17.39 35.62 -5.22
N LEU A 48 16.67 34.55 -4.86
CA LEU A 48 15.62 34.60 -3.83
C LEU A 48 16.18 34.55 -2.39
N VAL A 49 17.41 34.06 -2.19
CA VAL A 49 18.02 33.95 -0.85
C VAL A 49 18.63 35.27 -0.35
N GLN A 50 19.00 36.20 -1.24
CA GLN A 50 19.65 37.46 -0.83
C GLN A 50 18.68 38.58 -0.37
N GLY A 51 17.36 38.34 -0.41
CA GLY A 51 16.34 39.37 -0.15
C GLY A 51 15.69 39.37 1.23
N THR A 52 16.10 38.51 2.18
CA THR A 52 15.44 38.45 3.50
C THR A 52 16.25 39.19 4.58
N PRO A 53 15.66 40.20 5.26
CA PRO A 53 16.28 40.81 6.44
C PRO A 53 16.32 39.81 7.62
N ALA A 54 17.37 39.97 8.42
CA ALA A 54 17.88 39.10 9.49
C ALA A 54 16.85 38.30 10.31
N PRO A 55 17.18 37.05 10.73
CA PRO A 55 16.42 36.38 11.76
C PRO A 55 16.66 37.06 13.12
N ALA A 56 15.54 37.49 13.70
CA ALA A 56 15.42 37.87 15.09
C ALA A 56 15.79 36.70 16.03
N SER A 57 16.43 37.06 17.14
CA SER A 57 16.56 36.34 18.42
C SER A 57 16.72 34.82 18.39
N ALA A 58 17.93 34.39 18.74
CA ALA A 58 18.21 33.08 19.29
C ALA A 58 17.35 32.82 20.54
N GLU A 59 16.28 32.04 20.38
CA GLU A 59 15.55 31.45 21.49
C GLU A 59 16.33 30.23 21.99
N ALA A 60 16.61 30.21 23.29
CA ALA A 60 17.47 29.23 23.92
C ALA A 60 16.97 27.79 23.69
N GLN A 61 17.84 26.99 23.07
CA GLN A 61 17.68 25.56 22.86
C GLN A 61 17.55 24.84 24.21
N LYS A 62 16.30 24.59 24.63
CA LYS A 62 15.99 23.80 25.81
C LYS A 62 16.28 22.34 25.48
N THR A 63 17.46 21.85 25.88
CA THR A 63 17.82 20.43 25.77
C THR A 63 16.72 19.56 26.38
N PRO A 64 16.14 18.60 25.64
CA PRO A 64 15.25 17.62 26.24
C PRO A 64 16.05 16.78 27.22
N ARG A 65 15.66 16.85 28.50
CA ARG A 65 16.21 16.03 29.58
C ARG A 65 15.73 14.61 29.33
N TYR A 66 16.64 13.72 28.93
CA TYR A 66 16.38 12.29 28.81
C TYR A 66 16.00 11.75 30.20
N VAL A 67 14.76 11.30 30.33
CA VAL A 67 14.29 10.51 31.48
C VAL A 67 14.39 9.05 31.02
N PRO A 68 15.24 8.22 31.64
CA PRO A 68 15.27 6.79 31.32
C PRO A 68 13.91 6.16 31.65
N PRO A 69 13.40 5.23 30.83
CA PRO A 69 12.17 4.50 31.12
C PRO A 69 12.33 3.67 32.41
N PRO A 70 11.27 3.50 33.21
CA PRO A 70 11.32 2.61 34.36
C PRO A 70 11.61 1.18 33.90
N GLU A 71 12.65 0.62 34.50
CA GLU A 71 13.10 -0.76 34.39
C GLU A 71 11.95 -1.70 34.81
N LEU A 72 11.41 -2.44 33.84
CA LEU A 72 10.43 -3.50 34.09
C LEU A 72 11.17 -4.64 34.81
N ILE A 73 11.04 -4.67 36.13
CA ILE A 73 11.36 -5.83 36.96
C ILE A 73 10.43 -6.96 36.50
N ALA A 74 10.99 -7.95 35.81
CA ALA A 74 10.29 -9.19 35.53
C ALA A 74 10.19 -10.00 36.83
N GLU A 75 9.02 -9.98 37.47
CA GLU A 75 8.69 -10.99 38.47
C GLU A 75 8.51 -12.36 37.80
N PRO A 76 9.17 -13.42 38.29
CA PRO A 76 8.91 -14.77 37.83
C PRO A 76 7.54 -15.21 38.36
N VAL A 77 6.53 -15.21 37.49
CA VAL A 77 5.28 -15.92 37.75
C VAL A 77 5.57 -17.42 37.72
N SER A 78 5.66 -18.00 38.90
CA SER A 78 5.68 -19.44 39.14
C SER A 78 4.27 -20.00 38.88
N GLU A 79 3.99 -20.46 37.67
CA GLU A 79 2.86 -21.35 37.39
C GLU A 79 3.32 -22.81 37.44
N PRO A 80 2.64 -23.70 38.20
CA PRO A 80 2.96 -25.11 38.19
C PRO A 80 2.55 -25.77 36.87
N ALA A 81 3.51 -26.42 36.22
CA ALA A 81 3.31 -27.33 35.11
C ALA A 81 2.26 -28.39 35.48
N THR A 82 1.11 -28.33 34.83
CA THR A 82 0.09 -29.39 34.91
C THR A 82 0.24 -30.31 33.70
N ALA A 83 0.21 -31.60 33.99
CA ALA A 83 0.74 -32.67 33.18
C ALA A 83 0.00 -32.94 31.85
N ILE A 84 0.80 -33.49 30.94
CA ILE A 84 0.43 -34.21 29.73
C ILE A 84 -0.60 -35.30 30.07
N GLY A 85 -1.79 -35.22 29.45
CA GLY A 85 -2.86 -36.20 29.59
C GLY A 85 -3.57 -36.45 28.27
N THR A 86 -3.20 -37.55 27.62
CA THR A 86 -4.06 -38.49 26.89
C THR A 86 -4.96 -37.96 25.76
N LEU A 87 -4.59 -38.35 24.53
CA LEU A 87 -5.42 -38.35 23.32
C LEU A 87 -6.73 -39.14 23.53
N PRO A 88 -7.90 -38.59 23.15
CA PRO A 88 -9.00 -39.42 22.68
C PRO A 88 -8.81 -39.69 21.18
N ALA A 89 -8.49 -40.94 20.86
CA ALA A 89 -8.76 -41.51 19.54
C ALA A 89 -10.29 -41.55 19.34
N GLY A 90 -10.78 -40.91 18.29
CA GLY A 90 -12.21 -40.78 18.04
C GLY A 90 -12.53 -40.13 16.70
N VAL A 91 -12.15 -40.81 15.63
CA VAL A 91 -12.72 -40.81 14.27
C VAL A 91 -13.83 -39.79 13.97
N ALA A 92 -13.52 -38.83 13.09
CA ALA A 92 -14.31 -38.58 11.89
C ALA A 92 -13.49 -37.70 10.94
N SER A 93 -13.00 -38.29 9.84
CA SER A 93 -12.75 -37.53 8.62
C SER A 93 -14.06 -36.87 8.24
N VAL A 94 -14.21 -35.59 8.53
CA VAL A 94 -15.23 -34.77 7.89
C VAL A 94 -14.79 -34.65 6.44
N SER A 95 -15.43 -35.43 5.58
CA SER A 95 -15.34 -35.25 4.14
C SER A 95 -15.57 -33.77 3.85
N ALA A 96 -14.61 -33.13 3.18
CA ALA A 96 -14.81 -31.81 2.62
C ALA A 96 -16.14 -31.83 1.84
N PRO A 97 -17.03 -30.84 2.03
CA PRO A 97 -18.18 -30.75 1.15
C PRO A 97 -17.62 -30.55 -0.26
N SER A 98 -17.74 -31.58 -1.10
CA SER A 98 -17.64 -31.42 -2.54
C SER A 98 -18.77 -30.48 -2.92
N ILE A 99 -18.44 -29.19 -3.01
CA ILE A 99 -19.39 -28.16 -3.44
C ILE A 99 -19.88 -28.59 -4.80
N SER A 100 -21.15 -28.98 -4.86
CA SER A 100 -21.83 -29.41 -6.08
C SER A 100 -21.53 -28.40 -7.19
N LYS A 101 -20.86 -28.88 -8.24
CA LYS A 101 -20.67 -28.17 -9.50
C LYS A 101 -22.03 -27.63 -9.95
N SER A 102 -22.05 -26.36 -10.35
CA SER A 102 -23.13 -25.70 -11.09
C SER A 102 -24.22 -24.97 -10.29
N ALA A 103 -23.87 -24.32 -9.18
CA ALA A 103 -24.59 -23.11 -8.76
C ALA A 103 -23.73 -21.87 -9.08
N LEU A 104 -24.33 -20.82 -9.63
CA LEU A 104 -23.66 -19.52 -9.78
C LEU A 104 -23.32 -19.00 -8.39
N MET A 105 -22.03 -18.76 -8.14
CA MET A 105 -21.56 -18.32 -6.84
C MET A 105 -21.73 -16.79 -6.69
N ASN A 106 -22.32 -16.36 -5.58
CA ASN A 106 -22.43 -14.96 -5.20
C ASN A 106 -22.01 -14.76 -3.74
N ILE A 107 -20.94 -14.01 -3.51
CA ILE A 107 -20.38 -13.75 -2.19
C ILE A 107 -20.63 -12.29 -1.84
N LYS A 108 -21.35 -12.04 -0.73
CA LYS A 108 -21.55 -10.68 -0.22
C LYS A 108 -20.27 -10.21 0.49
N VAL A 109 -19.62 -9.17 -0.02
CA VAL A 109 -18.36 -8.65 0.55
C VAL A 109 -18.64 -7.48 1.50
N ALA A 110 -19.45 -6.51 1.06
CA ALA A 110 -19.78 -5.33 1.85
C ALA A 110 -21.15 -4.77 1.49
N ASP A 111 -21.87 -4.25 2.48
CA ASP A 111 -23.16 -3.57 2.31
C ASP A 111 -23.39 -2.61 3.48
N THR A 112 -22.70 -1.49 3.39
CA THR A 112 -22.65 -0.45 4.42
C THR A 112 -23.18 0.84 3.84
N LYS A 113 -24.27 1.36 4.40
CA LYS A 113 -24.92 2.59 3.89
C LYS A 113 -24.15 3.86 4.27
N ALA A 114 -23.50 3.86 5.43
CA ALA A 114 -22.65 4.94 5.90
C ALA A 114 -21.71 4.38 6.98
N THR A 115 -20.41 4.61 6.83
CA THR A 115 -19.40 4.34 7.85
C THR A 115 -18.35 5.43 7.79
N SER A 116 -17.93 5.90 8.97
CA SER A 116 -16.87 6.89 9.10
C SER A 116 -15.51 6.19 9.15
N ILE A 117 -14.59 6.65 8.31
CA ILE A 117 -13.18 6.27 8.30
C ILE A 117 -12.40 7.42 8.92
N ARG A 118 -11.58 7.13 9.93
CA ARG A 118 -10.75 8.14 10.58
C ARG A 118 -9.71 8.71 9.61
N PRO A 119 -9.10 9.86 9.91
CA PRO A 119 -7.91 10.31 9.19
C PRO A 119 -6.82 9.24 9.25
N ARG A 120 -6.07 9.04 8.15
CA ARG A 120 -4.94 8.08 8.11
C ARG A 120 -5.37 6.66 8.52
N ASP A 121 -6.53 6.22 8.03
CA ASP A 121 -7.13 4.93 8.39
C ASP A 121 -7.86 4.33 7.17
N ALA A 122 -8.23 3.06 7.24
CA ALA A 122 -8.90 2.35 6.15
C ALA A 122 -9.90 1.30 6.66
N LEU A 123 -10.88 0.97 5.81
CA LEU A 123 -11.76 -0.18 5.97
C LEU A 123 -11.24 -1.33 5.12
N GLN A 124 -11.23 -2.53 5.71
CA GLN A 124 -10.85 -3.76 5.02
C GLN A 124 -12.01 -4.74 5.03
N TYR A 125 -12.26 -5.35 3.88
CA TYR A 125 -13.19 -6.46 3.72
C TYR A 125 -12.44 -7.62 3.06
N SER A 126 -12.11 -8.63 3.86
CA SER A 126 -11.47 -9.87 3.38
C SER A 126 -12.54 -10.87 2.93
N PHE A 127 -12.31 -11.54 1.80
CA PHE A 127 -13.14 -12.64 1.35
C PHE A 127 -12.30 -13.71 0.65
N GLU A 128 -12.74 -14.95 0.76
CA GLU A 128 -12.11 -16.09 0.10
C GLU A 128 -12.88 -16.46 -1.16
N LEU A 129 -12.15 -16.62 -2.26
CA LEU A 129 -12.68 -17.17 -3.50
C LEU A 129 -12.27 -18.63 -3.61
N PRO A 130 -13.20 -19.60 -3.48
CA PRO A 130 -12.86 -21.01 -3.62
C PRO A 130 -12.46 -21.35 -5.06
N GLU A 131 -11.78 -22.48 -5.22
CA GLU A 131 -11.43 -23.02 -6.53
C GLU A 131 -12.67 -23.31 -7.37
N THR A 132 -12.76 -22.65 -8.52
CA THR A 132 -13.91 -22.71 -9.42
C THR A 132 -13.47 -22.50 -10.85
N ASP A 133 -14.13 -23.19 -11.78
CA ASP A 133 -13.95 -23.00 -13.23
C ASP A 133 -14.71 -21.77 -13.74
N GLN A 134 -15.46 -21.06 -12.88
CA GLN A 134 -16.27 -19.91 -13.24
C GLN A 134 -15.43 -18.62 -13.30
N LYS A 135 -15.78 -17.72 -14.22
CA LYS A 135 -15.20 -16.37 -14.26
C LYS A 135 -15.86 -15.51 -13.20
N CYS A 136 -15.09 -15.15 -12.18
CA CYS A 136 -15.57 -14.34 -11.07
C CYS A 136 -15.18 -12.88 -11.22
N LYS A 137 -16.07 -12.00 -10.76
CA LYS A 137 -15.83 -10.56 -10.71
C LYS A 137 -16.30 -9.95 -9.41
N LEU A 138 -15.54 -9.00 -8.86
CA LEU A 138 -16.02 -8.11 -7.81
C LEU A 138 -16.80 -6.96 -8.45
N VAL A 139 -18.09 -6.88 -8.13
CA VAL A 139 -18.99 -5.84 -8.65
C VAL A 139 -19.62 -5.04 -7.54
N GLY A 140 -19.87 -3.75 -7.77
CA GLY A 140 -20.39 -2.89 -6.72
C GLY A 140 -20.19 -1.40 -6.95
N SER A 141 -20.26 -0.64 -5.87
CA SER A 141 -19.94 0.78 -5.85
C SER A 141 -19.45 1.24 -4.47
N THR A 142 -18.67 2.30 -4.48
CA THR A 142 -18.27 3.05 -3.29
C THR A 142 -18.61 4.51 -3.50
N LYS A 143 -19.14 5.18 -2.48
CA LYS A 143 -19.49 6.59 -2.55
C LYS A 143 -19.10 7.30 -1.26
N GLY A 144 -18.31 8.37 -1.35
CA GLY A 144 -18.13 9.29 -0.22
C GLY A 144 -19.46 9.97 0.04
N VAL A 145 -20.04 9.81 1.22
CA VAL A 145 -21.33 10.41 1.64
C VAL A 145 -21.16 11.59 2.61
N GLY A 146 -19.98 11.76 3.20
CA GLY A 146 -19.64 12.91 4.05
C GLY A 146 -18.12 13.07 4.21
N GLY A 147 -17.68 14.21 4.75
CA GLY A 147 -16.26 14.60 4.82
C GLY A 147 -15.84 15.60 3.73
N PHE A 148 -14.69 16.25 3.92
CA PHE A 148 -14.19 17.28 3.00
C PHE A 148 -13.64 16.64 1.72
N GLY A 149 -14.07 17.12 0.55
CA GLY A 149 -13.65 16.59 -0.75
C GLY A 149 -14.24 15.22 -1.13
N ARG A 150 -14.71 14.41 -0.15
CA ARG A 150 -15.37 13.10 -0.36
C ARG A 150 -14.54 12.11 -1.18
N ASN A 151 -13.26 12.38 -1.38
CA ASN A 151 -12.35 11.57 -2.19
C ASN A 151 -11.93 10.35 -1.37
N ILE A 152 -12.28 9.18 -1.87
CA ILE A 152 -11.90 7.91 -1.26
C ILE A 152 -11.05 7.12 -2.24
N GLU A 153 -10.08 6.42 -1.69
CA GLU A 153 -9.21 5.53 -2.45
C GLU A 153 -9.72 4.11 -2.29
N VAL A 154 -9.80 3.38 -3.39
CA VAL A 154 -10.31 2.01 -3.38
C VAL A 154 -9.30 1.09 -3.99
N PHE A 155 -8.99 0.02 -3.27
CA PHE A 155 -8.05 -1.02 -3.68
C PHE A 155 -8.74 -2.39 -3.62
N LEU A 156 -8.45 -3.20 -4.62
CA LEU A 156 -8.64 -4.65 -4.55
C LEU A 156 -7.23 -5.23 -4.54
N LEU A 157 -6.96 -6.11 -3.58
CA LEU A 157 -5.63 -6.67 -3.36
C LEU A 157 -5.76 -8.18 -3.16
N THR A 158 -4.76 -8.93 -3.60
CA THR A 158 -4.50 -10.29 -3.12
C THR A 158 -3.95 -10.25 -1.69
N ASP A 159 -3.85 -11.40 -1.04
CA ASP A 159 -3.27 -11.51 0.29
C ASP A 159 -1.85 -10.94 0.37
N ASP A 160 -0.98 -11.29 -0.57
CA ASP A 160 0.41 -10.82 -0.62
C ASP A 160 0.51 -9.30 -0.83
N GLU A 161 -0.29 -8.76 -1.74
CA GLU A 161 -0.35 -7.32 -2.00
C GLU A 161 -0.92 -6.54 -0.81
N TYR A 162 -1.88 -7.13 -0.09
CA TYR A 162 -2.42 -6.53 1.12
C TYR A 162 -1.37 -6.44 2.21
N VAL A 163 -0.56 -7.48 2.43
CA VAL A 163 0.54 -7.43 3.41
C VAL A 163 1.51 -6.29 3.08
N PHE A 164 1.87 -6.14 1.80
CA PHE A 164 2.75 -5.06 1.36
C PHE A 164 2.10 -3.68 1.55
N TRP A 165 0.85 -3.52 1.13
CA TRP A 165 0.10 -2.28 1.31
C TRP A 165 -0.07 -1.93 2.78
N HIS A 166 -0.42 -2.89 3.64
CA HIS A 166 -0.66 -2.66 5.07
C HIS A 166 0.62 -2.25 5.81
N ALA A 167 1.78 -2.76 5.39
CA ALA A 167 3.07 -2.35 5.94
C ALA A 167 3.47 -0.91 5.52
N ASN A 168 3.02 -0.44 4.36
CA ASN A 168 3.27 0.94 3.90
C ASN A 168 2.09 1.50 3.07
N PRO A 169 0.99 1.92 3.72
CA PRO A 169 -0.23 2.34 3.02
C PRO A 169 -0.06 3.62 2.18
N ALA A 170 0.95 4.44 2.51
CA ALA A 170 1.28 5.68 1.81
C ALA A 170 2.07 5.45 0.51
N ALA A 171 2.78 4.32 0.39
CA ALA A 171 3.27 3.88 -0.90
C ALA A 171 2.08 3.31 -1.65
N ILE A 172 1.64 4.01 -2.71
CA ILE A 172 0.59 3.50 -3.61
C ILE A 172 1.01 2.08 -4.00
N ALA A 173 0.31 1.09 -3.47
CA ALA A 173 0.65 -0.29 -3.72
C ALA A 173 0.57 -0.52 -5.23
N GLN A 174 1.53 -1.28 -5.76
CA GLN A 174 1.36 -1.88 -7.08
C GLN A 174 0.27 -2.94 -6.93
N SER A 175 -0.99 -2.51 -6.87
CA SER A 175 -2.11 -3.43 -6.95
C SER A 175 -2.17 -3.97 -8.37
N SER A 176 -2.43 -5.26 -8.50
CA SER A 176 -2.74 -5.90 -9.79
C SER A 176 -3.98 -5.32 -10.48
N TRP A 177 -4.71 -4.44 -9.78
CA TRP A 177 -5.86 -3.69 -10.29
C TRP A 177 -5.61 -2.18 -10.24
N GLU A 178 -6.37 -1.42 -11.03
CA GLU A 178 -6.31 0.04 -10.99
C GLU A 178 -6.83 0.56 -9.64
N THR A 179 -6.07 1.47 -9.02
CA THR A 179 -6.54 2.25 -7.86
C THR A 179 -7.48 3.34 -8.35
N PHE A 180 -8.70 3.37 -7.81
CA PHE A 180 -9.63 4.45 -8.11
C PHE A 180 -9.66 5.47 -6.99
N ARG A 181 -9.56 6.74 -7.36
CA ARG A 181 -9.70 7.89 -6.47
C ARG A 181 -10.85 8.75 -6.93
N GLY A 182 -11.82 8.97 -6.05
CA GLY A 182 -12.95 9.83 -6.38
C GLY A 182 -14.04 9.80 -5.33
N SER A 183 -15.05 10.65 -5.52
CA SER A 183 -16.23 10.69 -4.64
C SER A 183 -17.21 9.55 -4.87
N GLU A 184 -17.15 8.92 -6.04
CA GLU A 184 -17.98 7.78 -6.41
C GLU A 184 -17.21 6.90 -7.40
N ASN A 185 -17.09 5.61 -7.07
CA ASN A 185 -16.43 4.62 -7.92
C ASN A 185 -17.38 3.46 -8.16
N ARG A 186 -17.40 2.96 -9.40
CA ARG A 186 -18.10 1.71 -9.78
C ARG A 186 -17.07 0.59 -9.81
N LEU A 187 -17.39 -0.55 -9.19
CA LEU A 187 -16.51 -1.70 -9.12
C LEU A 187 -16.94 -2.71 -10.20
N ASP A 188 -15.99 -3.16 -11.01
CA ASP A 188 -16.12 -4.23 -12.01
C ASP A 188 -14.74 -4.86 -12.26
N TYR A 189 -14.22 -5.56 -11.26
CA TYR A 189 -12.89 -6.17 -11.32
C TYR A 189 -12.97 -7.66 -11.60
N ALA A 190 -12.22 -8.14 -12.58
CA ALA A 190 -12.05 -9.58 -12.79
C ALA A 190 -11.14 -10.17 -11.71
N LEU A 191 -11.56 -11.29 -11.12
CA LEU A 191 -10.78 -12.06 -10.16
C LEU A 191 -10.07 -13.19 -10.92
N PRO A 192 -8.73 -13.26 -10.90
CA PRO A 192 -7.98 -14.16 -11.76
C PRO A 192 -8.08 -15.64 -11.37
N GLY A 193 -8.39 -15.96 -10.11
CA GLY A 193 -8.45 -17.34 -9.65
C GLY A 193 -8.85 -17.46 -8.18
N ALA A 194 -8.69 -18.67 -7.64
CA ALA A 194 -8.93 -18.93 -6.22
C ALA A 194 -7.93 -18.18 -5.33
N GLY A 195 -8.35 -17.82 -4.11
CA GLY A 195 -7.46 -17.20 -3.12
C GLY A 195 -8.18 -16.25 -2.17
N ILE A 196 -7.39 -15.65 -1.29
CA ILE A 196 -7.86 -14.62 -0.37
C ILE A 196 -7.67 -13.26 -1.02
N TYR A 197 -8.73 -12.47 -1.01
CA TYR A 197 -8.75 -11.11 -1.54
C TYR A 197 -9.15 -10.14 -0.45
N HIS A 198 -8.57 -8.95 -0.51
CA HIS A 198 -8.84 -7.83 0.39
C HIS A 198 -9.36 -6.66 -0.42
N PHE A 199 -10.60 -6.29 -0.15
CA PHE A 199 -11.19 -5.06 -0.67
C PHE A 199 -11.01 -3.96 0.37
N VAL A 200 -10.24 -2.93 0.02
CA VAL A 200 -9.85 -1.86 0.93
C VAL A 200 -10.43 -0.52 0.47
N VAL A 201 -11.07 0.19 1.38
CA VAL A 201 -11.49 1.58 1.20
C VAL A 201 -10.67 2.44 2.13
N SER A 202 -9.76 3.23 1.56
CA SER A 202 -8.75 3.95 2.30
C SER A 202 -9.03 5.45 2.37
N ASN A 203 -8.75 6.01 3.54
CA ASN A 203 -8.67 7.44 3.82
C ASN A 203 -7.23 7.84 4.22
N GLU A 204 -6.25 7.04 3.82
CA GLU A 204 -4.87 7.16 4.29
C GLU A 204 -4.25 8.51 3.93
N MET A 205 -4.60 9.09 2.78
CA MET A 205 -4.03 10.37 2.35
C MET A 205 -4.72 11.61 2.95
N SER A 206 -5.86 11.44 3.64
CA SER A 206 -6.66 12.55 4.15
C SER A 206 -6.35 12.88 5.61
N PRO A 207 -6.24 14.17 5.98
CA PRO A 207 -6.12 14.60 7.37
C PRO A 207 -7.47 14.68 8.10
N THR A 208 -8.60 14.55 7.39
CA THR A 208 -9.96 14.61 7.97
C THR A 208 -10.69 13.28 7.80
N PRO A 209 -11.62 12.94 8.72
CA PRO A 209 -12.45 11.75 8.56
C PRO A 209 -13.33 11.87 7.31
N GLN A 210 -13.62 10.73 6.70
CA GLN A 210 -14.54 10.61 5.56
C GLN A 210 -15.65 9.61 5.91
N THR A 211 -16.87 9.90 5.50
CA THR A 211 -17.97 8.96 5.61
C THR A 211 -18.24 8.34 4.26
N VAL A 212 -18.30 7.02 4.19
CA VAL A 212 -18.46 6.27 2.93
C VAL A 212 -19.66 5.33 2.98
N ALA A 213 -20.30 5.15 1.82
CA ALA A 213 -21.21 4.05 1.54
C ALA A 213 -20.49 3.05 0.64
N VAL A 214 -20.59 1.77 0.97
CA VAL A 214 -19.88 0.68 0.28
C VAL A 214 -20.86 -0.44 -0.01
N LYS A 215 -20.93 -0.86 -1.27
CA LYS A 215 -21.68 -2.05 -1.69
C LYS A 215 -20.81 -2.87 -2.62
N ALA A 216 -20.39 -4.05 -2.20
CA ALA A 216 -19.53 -4.93 -2.99
C ALA A 216 -19.97 -6.38 -2.85
N GLN A 217 -19.93 -7.11 -3.96
CA GLN A 217 -20.25 -8.53 -4.03
C GLN A 217 -19.43 -9.20 -5.13
N VAL A 218 -19.03 -10.44 -4.91
CA VAL A 218 -18.43 -11.27 -5.96
C VAL A 218 -19.55 -11.96 -6.72
N LYS A 219 -19.52 -11.89 -8.04
CA LYS A 219 -20.40 -12.67 -8.92
C LYS A 219 -19.56 -13.54 -9.82
N CYS A 220 -19.87 -14.82 -9.83
CA CYS A 220 -19.26 -15.79 -10.74
C CYS A 220 -20.26 -16.21 -11.81
N VAL A 221 -19.80 -16.26 -13.05
CA VAL A 221 -20.55 -16.71 -14.22
C VAL A 221 -19.78 -17.81 -14.93
N HIS A 222 -20.48 -18.75 -15.57
CA HIS A 222 -19.86 -19.78 -16.41
C HIS A 222 -19.26 -19.16 -17.68
#